data_AF-A0A357IU94-F1
#
_entry.id   AF-A0A357IU94-F1
#
_cell.length_a   1.000
_cell.length_b   1.000
_cell.length_c   1.000
_cell.angle_alpha   90.00
_cell.angle_beta   90.00
_cell.angle_gamma   90.00
#
_symmetry.space_group_name_H-M   'P 1'
#
loop_
_entity.id
_entity.type
_entity.pdbx_description
1 polymer ?
#
loop_
_entity_poly.entity_id
_entity_poly.type
_entity_poly.pdbx_seq_one_letter_code
_entity_poly.pdbx_strand_id
1 'polypeptide(L)'
;MIAFDNTYTSLPGKFYVRVRPEQVTHPQLFAFNDELARELGMDLSSISDEKRAALFTGQALPEGASSISLAYAGNQFGQFNPQLGDGRALLLGEVKAPDGQRYDIQLKGSGTTPWSRGGDGKSWVGPVIREYILSEAMHHLGVPTTRALAAATTGDPVYRESALPGGILTRVASSHIRIGTFEFFAARRDVESLRLLADYSIERHYPQCNQAANPYLAFLEAVGRKHAALVAKWMSLGFIHGVMNTDNMSISGETIDYGPCAFMDTFSDDKVFSSIDRGGRYAYGNQLRIAQWNLAQLANCLVPLVDPDINSSVEKLQECMSQLMGAYDEEWLGAMAAKFGIFEPGNEDAKIVQAFLSYLEGEKLDFTIEFRRLIGDDGINSRDDSQVSDDFRRMWHQRLEKQAHSLEQARERMRQSNPVYIPRNHQVERAIQSGVVGDYSVFERMNECLKAPFERREEFAEFERPPEPGEVVRATFCGT
;
A
#
# COMPACT_ATOMS: atom_id res chain seq x y z
N MET A 1 -21.32 -17.95 -4.85
CA MET A 1 -20.49 -18.43 -5.99
C MET A 1 -19.70 -17.25 -6.53
N ILE A 2 -18.44 -17.43 -6.95
CA ILE A 2 -17.61 -16.32 -7.47
C ILE A 2 -17.90 -16.14 -8.96
N ALA A 3 -18.39 -14.96 -9.36
CA ALA A 3 -18.70 -14.63 -10.75
C ALA A 3 -17.51 -13.89 -11.39
N PHE A 4 -16.67 -14.62 -12.13
CA PHE A 4 -15.51 -14.03 -12.82
C PHE A 4 -15.89 -13.31 -14.11
N ASP A 5 -15.21 -12.19 -14.37
CA ASP A 5 -15.32 -11.37 -15.57
C ASP A 5 -13.91 -10.91 -15.99
N ASN A 6 -13.19 -11.82 -16.66
CA ASN A 6 -11.75 -11.74 -16.89
C ASN A 6 -11.37 -10.91 -18.12
N THR A 7 -11.31 -9.59 -17.97
CA THR A 7 -10.93 -8.67 -19.04
C THR A 7 -9.44 -8.68 -19.37
N TYR A 8 -8.53 -8.90 -18.40
CA TYR A 8 -7.08 -8.85 -18.65
C TYR A 8 -6.62 -9.95 -19.61
N THR A 9 -7.31 -11.10 -19.60
CA THR A 9 -7.00 -12.21 -20.52
C THR A 9 -7.36 -11.94 -21.97
N SER A 10 -8.12 -10.88 -22.25
CA SER A 10 -8.38 -10.42 -23.62
C SER A 10 -7.16 -9.74 -24.26
N LEU A 11 -6.19 -9.29 -23.44
CA LEU A 11 -4.92 -8.75 -23.94
C LEU A 11 -4.07 -9.85 -24.59
N PRO A 12 -3.16 -9.50 -25.51
CA PRO A 12 -2.26 -10.46 -26.16
C PRO A 12 -1.46 -11.31 -25.16
N GLY A 13 -1.10 -12.54 -25.55
CA GLY A 13 -0.36 -13.48 -24.69
C GLY A 13 1.05 -13.05 -24.22
N LYS A 14 1.53 -11.86 -24.62
CA LYS A 14 2.77 -11.25 -24.10
C LYS A 14 2.58 -10.53 -22.76
N PHE A 15 1.35 -10.29 -22.33
CA PHE A 15 1.02 -9.62 -21.06
C PHE A 15 1.02 -10.56 -19.86
N TYR A 16 0.85 -11.86 -20.10
CA TYR A 16 0.71 -12.85 -19.05
C TYR A 16 1.08 -14.24 -19.55
N VAL A 17 1.31 -15.15 -18.60
CA VAL A 17 1.43 -16.58 -18.86
C VAL A 17 0.37 -17.32 -18.05
N ARG A 18 -0.25 -18.36 -18.63
CA ARG A 18 -1.16 -19.23 -17.90
C ARG A 18 -0.35 -20.15 -17.00
N VAL A 19 -0.69 -20.18 -15.72
CA VAL A 19 -0.02 -20.98 -14.69
C VAL A 19 -1.09 -21.64 -13.85
N ARG A 20 -0.77 -22.78 -13.23
CA ARG A 20 -1.65 -23.41 -12.24
C ARG A 20 -0.99 -23.30 -10.86
N PRO A 21 -1.76 -23.11 -9.78
CA PRO A 21 -1.23 -23.24 -8.43
C PRO A 21 -0.59 -24.61 -8.22
N GLU A 22 0.48 -24.67 -7.43
CA GLU A 22 1.06 -25.93 -6.97
C GLU A 22 0.12 -26.62 -5.98
N GLN A 23 0.20 -27.95 -5.89
CA GLN A 23 -0.55 -28.71 -4.90
C GLN A 23 0.02 -28.47 -3.50
N VAL A 24 -0.86 -28.44 -2.49
CA VAL A 24 -0.47 -28.34 -1.09
C VAL A 24 -1.09 -29.45 -0.24
N THR A 25 -0.41 -29.86 0.82
CA THR A 25 -0.77 -31.09 1.57
C THR A 25 -2.02 -30.94 2.43
N HIS A 26 -2.13 -29.84 3.20
CA HIS A 26 -3.23 -29.62 4.15
C HIS A 26 -3.62 -28.13 4.20
N PRO A 27 -4.40 -27.64 3.22
CA PRO A 27 -4.84 -26.25 3.20
C PRO A 27 -5.84 -25.96 4.32
N GLN A 28 -5.59 -24.93 5.13
CA GLN A 28 -6.52 -24.45 6.16
C GLN A 28 -6.54 -22.92 6.17
N LEU A 29 -7.72 -22.32 6.29
CA LEU A 29 -7.84 -20.88 6.51
C LEU A 29 -7.64 -20.57 7.98
N PHE A 30 -6.80 -19.57 8.27
CA PHE A 30 -6.74 -18.94 9.59
C PHE A 30 -7.32 -17.52 9.58
N ALA A 31 -7.67 -16.99 8.40
CA ALA A 31 -8.41 -15.74 8.28
C ALA A 31 -9.26 -15.74 7.01
N PHE A 32 -10.47 -15.19 7.11
CA PHE A 32 -11.35 -14.90 5.98
C PHE A 32 -12.09 -13.59 6.21
N ASN A 33 -12.11 -12.72 5.20
CA ASN A 33 -12.69 -11.38 5.29
C ASN A 33 -14.13 -11.39 4.75
N ASP A 34 -15.09 -11.74 5.60
CA ASP A 34 -16.51 -11.81 5.22
C ASP A 34 -17.10 -10.46 4.79
N GLU A 35 -16.57 -9.34 5.31
CA GLU A 35 -16.98 -8.00 4.89
C GLU A 35 -16.57 -7.73 3.44
N LEU A 36 -15.28 -7.89 3.12
CA LEU A 36 -14.77 -7.73 1.77
C LEU A 36 -15.41 -8.72 0.78
N ALA A 37 -15.66 -9.97 1.20
CA ALA A 37 -16.35 -10.94 0.35
C ALA A 37 -17.74 -10.44 -0.07
N ARG A 38 -18.50 -9.85 0.86
CA ARG A 38 -19.82 -9.26 0.59
C ARG A 38 -19.71 -8.01 -0.29
N GLU A 39 -18.73 -7.14 -0.05
CA GLU A 39 -18.44 -5.97 -0.90
C GLU A 39 -18.17 -6.39 -2.35
N LEU A 40 -17.48 -7.52 -2.55
CA LEU A 40 -17.20 -8.07 -3.88
C LEU A 40 -18.38 -8.85 -4.49
N GLY A 41 -19.52 -8.92 -3.81
CA GLY A 41 -20.70 -9.67 -4.27
C GLY A 41 -20.55 -11.19 -4.19
N MET A 42 -19.62 -11.70 -3.38
CA MET A 42 -19.41 -13.14 -3.18
C MET A 42 -20.28 -13.66 -2.04
N ASP A 43 -21.27 -14.50 -2.36
CA ASP A 43 -21.92 -15.34 -1.34
C ASP A 43 -21.17 -16.67 -1.18
N LEU A 44 -20.46 -16.78 -0.05
CA LEU A 44 -19.69 -17.96 0.36
C LEU A 44 -20.20 -18.53 1.69
N SER A 45 -21.30 -18.00 2.23
CA SER A 45 -21.87 -18.37 3.53
C SER A 45 -22.24 -19.85 3.64
N SER A 46 -22.65 -20.46 2.53
CA SER A 46 -23.08 -21.87 2.42
C SER A 46 -21.95 -22.85 2.09
N ILE A 47 -20.72 -22.38 1.94
CA ILE A 47 -19.55 -23.20 1.60
C ILE A 47 -18.79 -23.57 2.88
N SER A 48 -18.47 -24.86 3.04
CA SER A 48 -17.69 -25.36 4.18
C SER A 48 -16.28 -24.81 4.20
N ASP A 49 -15.66 -24.78 5.38
CA ASP A 49 -14.32 -24.23 5.57
C ASP A 49 -13.27 -24.97 4.73
N GLU A 50 -13.40 -26.28 4.52
CA GLU A 50 -12.49 -27.05 3.68
C GLU A 50 -12.58 -26.62 2.22
N LYS A 51 -13.80 -26.34 1.73
CA LYS A 51 -14.01 -25.85 0.36
C LYS A 51 -13.52 -24.42 0.21
N ARG A 52 -13.70 -23.55 1.22
CA ARG A 52 -13.14 -22.19 1.22
C ARG A 52 -11.62 -22.26 1.19
N ALA A 53 -11.01 -23.09 2.03
CA ALA A 53 -9.57 -23.32 2.04
C ALA A 53 -9.08 -23.78 0.67
N ALA A 54 -9.72 -24.77 0.05
CA ALA A 54 -9.35 -25.25 -1.28
C ALA A 54 -9.43 -24.15 -2.37
N LEU A 55 -10.45 -23.29 -2.34
CA LEU A 55 -10.59 -22.17 -3.27
C LEU A 55 -9.46 -21.14 -3.10
N PHE A 56 -9.25 -20.68 -1.86
CA PHE A 56 -8.31 -19.60 -1.53
C PHE A 56 -6.85 -20.05 -1.34
N THR A 57 -6.58 -21.33 -1.61
CA THR A 57 -5.22 -21.88 -1.78
C THR A 57 -5.00 -22.41 -3.20
N GLY A 58 -5.97 -22.24 -4.10
CA GLY A 58 -5.85 -22.65 -5.51
C GLY A 58 -5.93 -24.17 -5.75
N GLN A 59 -6.37 -24.95 -4.76
CA GLN A 59 -6.55 -26.41 -4.87
C GLN A 59 -7.86 -26.78 -5.57
N ALA A 60 -8.83 -25.86 -5.57
CA ALA A 60 -10.01 -25.91 -6.41
C ALA A 60 -10.10 -24.59 -7.19
N LEU A 61 -10.06 -24.67 -8.52
CA LEU A 61 -10.30 -23.49 -9.36
C LEU A 61 -11.80 -23.38 -9.63
N PRO A 62 -12.46 -22.29 -9.19
CA PRO A 62 -13.87 -22.07 -9.50
C PRO A 62 -14.10 -21.92 -11.01
N GLU A 63 -15.32 -22.24 -11.45
CA GLU A 63 -15.72 -22.04 -12.84
C GLU A 63 -15.50 -20.58 -13.26
N GLY A 64 -14.95 -20.37 -14.46
CA GLY A 64 -14.60 -19.05 -14.95
C GLY A 64 -13.26 -18.49 -14.46
N ALA A 65 -12.52 -19.16 -13.57
CA ALA A 65 -11.16 -18.72 -13.23
C ALA A 65 -10.22 -18.83 -14.45
N SER A 66 -9.32 -17.86 -14.60
CA SER A 66 -8.35 -17.79 -15.70
C SER A 66 -6.95 -18.28 -15.33
N SER A 67 -6.53 -18.03 -14.08
CA SER A 67 -5.26 -18.48 -13.52
C SER A 67 -4.04 -18.07 -14.36
N ILE A 68 -3.66 -16.79 -14.26
CA ILE A 68 -2.55 -16.19 -15.01
C ILE A 68 -1.51 -15.54 -14.10
N SER A 69 -0.30 -15.37 -14.61
CA SER A 69 0.80 -14.69 -13.93
C SER A 69 1.32 -13.57 -14.84
N LEU A 70 1.34 -12.35 -14.32
CA LEU A 70 1.53 -11.14 -15.14
C LEU A 70 3.00 -10.90 -15.47
N ALA A 71 3.27 -10.39 -16.67
CA ALA A 71 4.59 -9.98 -17.09
C ALA A 71 4.81 -8.49 -16.78
N TYR A 72 5.95 -8.16 -16.17
CA TYR A 72 6.37 -6.77 -15.95
C TYR A 72 7.89 -6.68 -15.81
N ALA A 73 8.42 -5.46 -15.90
CA ALA A 73 9.80 -5.08 -15.62
C ALA A 73 9.79 -4.13 -14.42
N GLY A 74 10.93 -3.53 -14.08
CA GLY A 74 10.95 -2.50 -13.05
C GLY A 74 12.32 -1.92 -12.79
N ASN A 75 12.37 -0.67 -12.37
CA ASN A 75 13.53 -0.05 -11.78
C ASN A 75 13.62 -0.40 -10.29
N GLN A 76 14.52 -1.32 -9.97
CA GLN A 76 14.79 -1.76 -8.61
C GLN A 76 15.93 -0.95 -8.03
N PHE A 77 15.67 -0.16 -6.98
CA PHE A 77 16.65 0.75 -6.38
C PHE A 77 17.32 1.70 -7.41
N GLY A 78 16.57 2.10 -8.44
CA GLY A 78 17.04 2.97 -9.52
C GLY A 78 17.84 2.27 -10.63
N GLN A 79 17.96 0.93 -10.58
CA GLN A 79 18.56 0.13 -11.65
C GLN A 79 17.47 -0.63 -12.40
N PHE A 80 17.47 -0.52 -13.73
CA PHE A 80 16.45 -1.15 -14.56
C PHE A 80 16.65 -2.67 -14.67
N ASN A 81 15.61 -3.43 -14.34
CA ASN A 81 15.53 -4.86 -14.57
C ASN A 81 14.53 -5.14 -15.71
N PRO A 82 14.99 -5.61 -16.89
CA PRO A 82 14.15 -5.75 -18.08
C PRO A 82 13.12 -6.88 -18.00
N GLN A 83 13.23 -7.75 -16.98
CA GLN A 83 12.34 -8.88 -16.80
C GLN A 83 12.16 -9.24 -15.32
N LEU A 84 10.98 -8.94 -14.81
CA LEU A 84 10.46 -9.38 -13.53
C LEU A 84 9.27 -10.33 -13.80
N GLY A 85 8.06 -9.90 -13.48
CA GLY A 85 6.84 -10.68 -13.54
C GLY A 85 6.43 -11.23 -12.17
N ASP A 86 5.21 -11.74 -12.10
CA ASP A 86 4.62 -12.32 -10.89
C ASP A 86 5.36 -13.63 -10.50
N GLY A 87 6.50 -13.52 -9.83
CA GLY A 87 7.36 -14.67 -9.51
C GLY A 87 6.85 -15.61 -8.42
N ARG A 88 5.82 -15.21 -7.68
CA ARG A 88 5.16 -16.01 -6.63
C ARG A 88 3.68 -15.67 -6.50
N ALA A 89 3.10 -15.14 -7.57
CA ALA A 89 1.74 -14.63 -7.56
C ALA A 89 0.98 -15.08 -8.80
N LEU A 90 -0.32 -15.26 -8.63
CA LEU A 90 -1.20 -15.79 -9.66
C LEU A 90 -2.55 -15.10 -9.54
N LEU A 91 -2.95 -14.39 -10.60
CA LEU A 91 -4.27 -13.81 -10.75
C LEU A 91 -5.26 -14.93 -11.08
N LEU A 92 -6.12 -15.28 -10.12
CA LEU A 92 -7.19 -16.26 -10.33
C LEU A 92 -8.18 -15.75 -11.37
N GLY A 93 -8.49 -14.47 -11.30
CA GLY A 93 -9.34 -13.78 -12.24
C GLY A 93 -9.78 -12.43 -11.70
N GLU A 94 -10.74 -11.85 -12.40
CA GLU A 94 -11.34 -10.57 -12.07
C GLU A 94 -12.80 -10.76 -11.69
N VAL A 95 -13.28 -10.01 -10.70
CA VAL A 95 -14.71 -9.98 -10.33
C VAL A 95 -15.25 -8.58 -10.54
N LYS A 96 -16.53 -8.49 -10.91
CA LYS A 96 -17.26 -7.24 -10.95
C LYS A 96 -18.14 -7.14 -9.71
N ALA A 97 -17.82 -6.20 -8.83
CA ALA A 97 -18.54 -5.99 -7.59
C ALA A 97 -19.93 -5.34 -7.86
N PRO A 98 -20.86 -5.37 -6.87
CA PRO A 98 -22.19 -4.78 -7.01
C PRO A 98 -22.19 -3.27 -7.29
N ASP A 99 -21.13 -2.55 -6.91
CA ASP A 99 -20.91 -1.13 -7.23
C ASP A 99 -20.50 -0.89 -8.70
N GLY A 100 -20.34 -1.97 -9.48
CA GLY A 100 -19.94 -1.94 -10.88
C GLY A 100 -18.43 -1.88 -11.10
N GLN A 101 -17.62 -1.75 -10.05
CA GLN A 101 -16.16 -1.72 -10.13
C GLN A 101 -15.59 -3.12 -10.31
N ARG A 102 -14.38 -3.19 -10.87
CA ARG A 102 -13.68 -4.44 -11.17
C ARG A 102 -12.49 -4.62 -10.25
N TYR A 103 -12.37 -5.81 -9.69
CA TYR A 103 -11.29 -6.18 -8.77
C TYR A 103 -10.58 -7.45 -9.23
N ASP A 104 -9.26 -7.44 -9.13
CA ASP A 104 -8.41 -8.61 -9.31
C ASP A 104 -8.40 -9.45 -8.04
N ILE A 105 -8.43 -10.78 -8.18
CA ILE A 105 -8.21 -11.74 -7.09
C ILE A 105 -6.92 -12.50 -7.35
N GLN A 106 -5.90 -12.26 -6.53
CA GLN A 106 -4.57 -12.83 -6.70
C GLN A 106 -4.18 -13.72 -5.52
N LEU A 107 -3.70 -14.93 -5.80
CA LEU A 107 -3.04 -15.79 -4.82
C LEU A 107 -1.55 -15.46 -4.80
N LYS A 108 -1.01 -15.17 -3.61
CA LYS A 108 0.43 -14.91 -3.39
C LYS A 108 1.01 -16.02 -2.51
N GLY A 109 2.06 -16.67 -3.01
CA GLY A 109 2.70 -17.84 -2.39
C GLY A 109 2.18 -19.19 -2.90
N SER A 110 1.44 -19.21 -4.01
CA SER A 110 0.76 -20.40 -4.56
C SER A 110 1.62 -21.28 -5.46
N GLY A 111 2.94 -21.04 -5.53
CA GLY A 111 3.89 -21.85 -6.28
C GLY A 111 4.67 -21.09 -7.34
N THR A 112 5.52 -21.82 -8.05
CA THR A 112 6.41 -21.27 -9.06
C THR A 112 5.67 -20.80 -10.33
N THR A 113 6.25 -19.80 -10.97
CA THR A 113 5.84 -19.29 -12.28
C THR A 113 7.08 -19.17 -13.17
N PRO A 114 6.94 -18.95 -14.49
CA PRO A 114 8.07 -18.64 -15.35
C PRO A 114 8.90 -17.42 -14.91
N TRP A 115 8.37 -16.59 -13.99
CA TRP A 115 8.99 -15.39 -13.45
C TRP A 115 9.70 -15.60 -12.11
N SER A 116 9.71 -16.81 -11.54
CA SER A 116 10.26 -17.06 -10.19
C SER A 116 11.77 -16.86 -10.08
N ARG A 117 12.52 -16.82 -11.20
CA ARG A 117 13.97 -16.50 -11.25
C ARG A 117 14.82 -17.32 -10.25
N GLY A 118 14.47 -18.59 -10.05
CA GLY A 118 15.14 -19.51 -9.13
C GLY A 118 14.59 -19.52 -7.69
N GLY A 119 13.63 -18.65 -7.36
CA GLY A 119 12.86 -18.75 -6.13
C GLY A 119 11.84 -19.89 -6.16
N ASP A 120 11.39 -20.32 -4.98
CA ASP A 120 10.46 -21.44 -4.79
C ASP A 120 8.98 -21.09 -5.08
N GLY A 121 8.67 -19.81 -5.35
CA GLY A 121 7.31 -19.35 -5.60
C GLY A 121 6.36 -19.44 -4.40
N LYS A 122 6.88 -19.80 -3.22
CA LYS A 122 6.10 -20.03 -2.00
C LYS A 122 6.25 -18.87 -1.02
N SER A 123 5.29 -18.76 -0.11
CA SER A 123 5.37 -17.88 1.05
C SER A 123 5.24 -18.73 2.31
N TRP A 124 5.89 -18.32 3.39
CA TRP A 124 5.57 -18.84 4.72
C TRP A 124 4.53 -17.94 5.41
N VAL A 125 4.00 -18.36 6.55
CA VAL A 125 2.90 -17.67 7.25
C VAL A 125 3.21 -16.23 7.68
N GLY A 126 4.46 -15.89 7.97
CA GLY A 126 4.83 -14.56 8.47
C GLY A 126 4.56 -13.42 7.49
N PRO A 127 5.03 -13.47 6.23
CA PRO A 127 4.69 -12.49 5.22
C PRO A 127 3.18 -12.39 4.95
N VAL A 128 2.45 -13.51 5.05
CA VAL A 128 0.98 -13.52 4.90
C VAL A 128 0.32 -12.75 6.04
N ILE A 129 0.70 -13.03 7.30
CA ILE A 129 0.23 -12.31 8.49
C ILE A 129 0.54 -10.81 8.39
N ARG A 130 1.78 -10.47 8.03
CA ARG A 130 2.24 -9.08 7.88
C ARG A 130 1.41 -8.34 6.83
N GLU A 131 1.31 -8.89 5.62
CA GLU A 131 0.60 -8.26 4.52
C GLU A 131 -0.89 -8.12 4.84
N TYR A 132 -1.52 -9.13 5.45
CA TYR A 132 -2.94 -9.04 5.87
C TYR A 132 -3.16 -7.92 6.89
N ILE A 133 -2.37 -7.88 7.98
CA ILE A 133 -2.52 -6.85 9.02
C ILE A 133 -2.33 -5.46 8.41
N LEU A 134 -1.26 -5.25 7.64
CA LEU A 134 -0.93 -3.93 7.11
C LEU A 134 -1.93 -3.49 6.05
N SER A 135 -2.37 -4.38 5.15
CA SER A 135 -3.33 -4.04 4.11
C SER A 135 -4.68 -3.63 4.69
N GLU A 136 -5.19 -4.37 5.68
CA GLU A 136 -6.48 -4.04 6.30
C GLU A 136 -6.37 -2.83 7.22
N ALA A 137 -5.25 -2.65 7.94
CA ALA A 137 -4.99 -1.43 8.70
C ALA A 137 -5.01 -0.19 7.81
N MET A 138 -4.34 -0.25 6.65
CA MET A 138 -4.29 0.86 5.70
C MET A 138 -5.67 1.22 5.17
N HIS A 139 -6.52 0.21 4.91
CA HIS A 139 -7.91 0.43 4.52
C HIS A 139 -8.69 1.19 5.59
N HIS A 140 -8.64 0.74 6.84
CA HIS A 140 -9.35 1.38 7.96
C HIS A 140 -8.75 2.74 8.36
N LEU A 141 -7.48 2.99 8.05
CA LEU A 141 -6.82 4.31 8.15
C LEU A 141 -7.20 5.24 6.98
N GLY A 142 -8.04 4.79 6.04
CA GLY A 142 -8.50 5.58 4.91
C GLY A 142 -7.44 5.77 3.82
N VAL A 143 -6.44 4.89 3.74
CA VAL A 143 -5.40 4.89 2.70
C VAL A 143 -5.79 3.91 1.59
N PRO A 144 -5.79 4.33 0.31
CA PRO A 144 -5.99 3.40 -0.80
C PRO A 144 -4.96 2.26 -0.77
N THR A 145 -5.45 1.03 -0.83
CA THR A 145 -4.62 -0.17 -0.65
C THR A 145 -5.24 -1.39 -1.29
N THR A 146 -4.39 -2.32 -1.71
CA THR A 146 -4.78 -3.72 -1.84
C THR A 146 -5.38 -4.25 -0.55
N ARG A 147 -6.30 -5.19 -0.63
CA ARG A 147 -7.05 -5.77 0.49
C ARG A 147 -6.74 -7.25 0.65
N ALA A 148 -6.92 -7.78 1.84
CA ALA A 148 -6.72 -9.20 2.13
C ALA A 148 -8.07 -9.90 2.31
N LEU A 149 -8.37 -10.84 1.41
CA LEU A 149 -9.61 -11.62 1.42
C LEU A 149 -9.49 -12.89 2.26
N ALA A 150 -8.34 -13.56 2.20
CA ALA A 150 -8.11 -14.80 2.94
C ALA A 150 -6.63 -15.00 3.25
N ALA A 151 -6.36 -15.66 4.37
CA ALA A 151 -5.04 -16.12 4.74
C ALA A 151 -5.09 -17.60 5.12
N ALA A 152 -4.17 -18.39 4.56
CA ALA A 152 -4.20 -19.83 4.66
C ALA A 152 -2.83 -20.43 4.99
N THR A 153 -2.80 -21.53 5.72
CA THR A 153 -1.65 -22.45 5.79
C THR A 153 -1.71 -23.47 4.67
N THR A 154 -0.56 -23.98 4.23
CA THR A 154 -0.49 -25.00 3.17
C THR A 154 -0.35 -26.43 3.70
N GLY A 155 0.11 -26.59 4.95
CA GLY A 155 0.54 -27.87 5.50
C GLY A 155 1.95 -28.31 5.07
N ASP A 156 2.60 -27.53 4.20
CA ASP A 156 3.94 -27.80 3.70
C ASP A 156 4.96 -26.84 4.32
N PRO A 157 6.19 -27.28 4.62
CA PRO A 157 7.24 -26.39 5.05
C PRO A 157 7.78 -25.56 3.88
N VAL A 158 8.16 -24.32 4.19
CA VAL A 158 8.88 -23.41 3.31
C VAL A 158 10.25 -23.15 3.93
N TYR A 159 11.31 -23.44 3.17
CA TYR A 159 12.68 -23.40 3.68
C TYR A 159 13.28 -22.00 3.48
N ARG A 160 13.68 -21.37 4.58
CA ARG A 160 14.48 -20.15 4.62
C ARG A 160 15.73 -20.42 5.45
N GLU A 161 16.00 -19.61 6.47
CA GLU A 161 17.02 -19.93 7.48
C GLU A 161 16.63 -21.16 8.31
N SER A 162 15.33 -21.46 8.40
CA SER A 162 14.75 -22.64 9.02
C SER A 162 13.56 -23.14 8.20
N ALA A 163 13.00 -24.30 8.57
CA ALA A 163 11.73 -24.78 8.02
C ALA A 163 10.58 -24.02 8.70
N LEU A 164 9.86 -23.20 7.94
CA LEU A 164 8.74 -22.38 8.41
C LEU A 164 7.42 -22.91 7.83
N PRO A 165 6.28 -22.75 8.52
CA PRO A 165 4.98 -23.16 7.97
C PRO A 165 4.65 -22.38 6.71
N GLY A 166 4.31 -23.07 5.62
CA GLY A 166 3.88 -22.46 4.37
C GLY A 166 2.54 -21.74 4.52
N GLY A 167 2.37 -20.65 3.78
CA GLY A 167 1.16 -19.85 3.78
C GLY A 167 0.85 -19.23 2.42
N ILE A 168 -0.43 -18.96 2.18
CA ILE A 168 -0.95 -18.29 0.98
C ILE A 168 -1.82 -17.13 1.40
N LEU A 169 -1.64 -15.98 0.74
CA LEU A 169 -2.52 -14.82 0.85
C LEU A 169 -3.41 -14.75 -0.40
N THR A 170 -4.72 -14.56 -0.20
CA THR A 170 -5.62 -14.10 -1.26
C THR A 170 -5.74 -12.58 -1.18
N ARG A 171 -5.09 -11.89 -2.13
CA ARG A 171 -5.07 -10.44 -2.27
C ARG A 171 -6.14 -9.97 -3.25
N VAL A 172 -6.76 -8.85 -2.94
CA VAL A 172 -7.72 -8.15 -3.80
C VAL A 172 -7.18 -6.76 -4.13
N ALA A 173 -7.29 -6.35 -5.39
CA ALA A 173 -6.81 -5.04 -5.85
C ALA A 173 -7.75 -4.49 -6.93
N SER A 174 -7.83 -3.16 -7.09
CA SER A 174 -8.50 -2.60 -8.26
C SER A 174 -7.83 -3.06 -9.56
N SER A 175 -6.50 -3.16 -9.56
CA SER A 175 -5.73 -3.93 -10.53
C SER A 175 -4.28 -4.18 -10.06
N HIS A 176 -3.62 -5.18 -10.65
CA HIS A 176 -2.19 -5.43 -10.48
C HIS A 176 -1.33 -4.82 -11.59
N ILE A 177 -1.86 -3.84 -12.34
CA ILE A 177 -1.09 -3.08 -13.34
C ILE A 177 -0.19 -2.09 -12.62
N ARG A 178 1.07 -2.00 -13.04
CA ARG A 178 2.11 -1.24 -12.35
C ARG A 178 2.85 -0.35 -13.34
N ILE A 179 3.59 0.64 -12.86
CA ILE A 179 4.53 1.39 -13.72
C ILE A 179 5.50 0.42 -14.41
N GLY A 180 5.97 -0.60 -13.69
CA GLY A 180 6.78 -1.69 -14.24
C GLY A 180 6.14 -2.47 -15.41
N THR A 181 4.81 -2.53 -15.50
CA THR A 181 4.09 -3.15 -16.64
C THR A 181 4.27 -2.31 -17.91
N PHE A 182 4.25 -0.97 -17.79
CA PHE A 182 4.51 -0.05 -18.90
C PHE A 182 5.99 -0.11 -19.32
N GLU A 183 6.90 -0.11 -18.35
CA GLU A 183 8.34 -0.20 -18.61
C GLU A 183 8.72 -1.49 -19.35
N PHE A 184 8.00 -2.59 -19.11
CA PHE A 184 8.22 -3.86 -19.79
C PHE A 184 8.08 -3.74 -21.32
N PHE A 185 7.02 -3.08 -21.79
CA PHE A 185 6.76 -2.89 -23.22
C PHE A 185 7.57 -1.74 -23.81
N ALA A 186 7.75 -0.65 -23.05
CA ALA A 186 8.57 0.48 -23.47
C ALA A 186 10.03 0.06 -23.73
N ALA A 187 10.64 -0.71 -22.83
CA ALA A 187 12.02 -1.21 -22.99
C ALA A 187 12.20 -2.13 -24.20
N ARG A 188 11.12 -2.80 -24.64
CA ARG A 188 11.08 -3.65 -25.84
C ARG A 188 10.74 -2.90 -27.11
N ARG A 189 10.48 -1.59 -27.02
CA ARG A 189 10.00 -0.74 -28.13
C ARG A 189 8.70 -1.28 -28.75
N ASP A 190 7.89 -1.97 -27.96
CA ASP A 190 6.60 -2.54 -28.38
C ASP A 190 5.50 -1.48 -28.18
N VAL A 191 5.49 -0.49 -29.07
CA VAL A 191 4.58 0.67 -29.01
C VAL A 191 3.11 0.25 -29.13
N GLU A 192 2.82 -0.81 -29.89
CA GLU A 192 1.48 -1.36 -30.03
C GLU A 192 0.95 -1.88 -28.68
N SER A 193 1.72 -2.69 -27.98
CA SER A 193 1.31 -3.20 -26.65
C SER A 193 1.23 -2.11 -25.62
N LEU A 194 2.15 -1.16 -25.68
CA LEU A 194 2.14 -0.01 -24.80
C LEU A 194 0.86 0.81 -24.98
N ARG A 195 0.41 1.02 -26.22
CA ARG A 195 -0.87 1.67 -26.53
C ARG A 195 -2.04 0.85 -25.99
N LEU A 196 -2.09 -0.45 -26.27
CA LEU A 196 -3.13 -1.35 -25.75
C LEU A 196 -3.20 -1.32 -24.23
N LEU A 197 -2.06 -1.31 -23.55
CA LEU A 197 -1.99 -1.23 -22.09
C LEU A 197 -2.50 0.11 -21.56
N ALA A 198 -2.11 1.22 -22.21
CA ALA A 198 -2.54 2.56 -21.84
C ALA A 198 -4.06 2.69 -22.01
N ASP A 199 -4.59 2.32 -23.17
CA ASP A 199 -6.02 2.39 -23.48
C ASP A 199 -6.83 1.50 -22.52
N TYR A 200 -6.36 0.27 -22.24
CA TYR A 200 -6.97 -0.62 -21.25
C TYR A 200 -6.96 -0.03 -19.84
N SER A 201 -5.84 0.58 -19.43
CA SER A 201 -5.70 1.19 -18.10
C SER A 201 -6.58 2.43 -17.94
N ILE A 202 -6.70 3.24 -19.01
CA ILE A 202 -7.59 4.40 -19.06
C ILE A 202 -9.04 3.95 -18.92
N GLU A 203 -9.50 3.00 -19.74
CA GLU A 203 -10.89 2.53 -19.69
C GLU A 203 -11.23 1.93 -18.31
N ARG A 204 -10.28 1.19 -17.72
CA ARG A 204 -10.49 0.51 -16.44
C ARG A 204 -10.49 1.45 -15.24
N HIS A 205 -9.62 2.46 -15.21
CA HIS A 205 -9.35 3.24 -13.98
C HIS A 205 -9.61 4.74 -14.12
N TYR A 206 -9.57 5.28 -15.34
CA TYR A 206 -9.62 6.70 -15.63
C TYR A 206 -10.43 7.01 -16.90
N PRO A 207 -11.66 6.48 -17.08
CA PRO A 207 -12.41 6.61 -18.33
C PRO A 207 -12.67 8.06 -18.74
N GLN A 208 -12.70 8.99 -17.77
CA GLN A 208 -12.80 10.43 -18.02
C GLN A 208 -11.65 11.00 -18.86
N CYS A 209 -10.46 10.38 -18.85
CA CYS A 209 -9.31 10.83 -19.64
C CYS A 209 -9.57 10.75 -21.15
N ASN A 210 -10.48 9.88 -21.61
CA ASN A 210 -10.88 9.79 -23.01
C ASN A 210 -11.57 11.06 -23.54
N GLN A 211 -12.02 11.96 -22.66
CA GLN A 211 -12.65 13.23 -23.04
C GLN A 211 -11.63 14.36 -23.23
N ALA A 212 -10.38 14.16 -22.80
CA ALA A 212 -9.33 15.16 -22.94
C ALA A 212 -8.79 15.21 -24.38
N ALA A 213 -8.25 16.37 -24.77
CA ALA A 213 -7.59 16.52 -26.07
C ALA A 213 -6.41 15.55 -26.26
N ASN A 214 -5.74 15.19 -25.17
CA ASN A 214 -4.72 14.14 -25.15
C ASN A 214 -4.99 13.17 -23.98
N PRO A 215 -5.59 12.00 -24.25
CA PRO A 215 -5.92 11.04 -23.21
C PRO A 215 -4.71 10.53 -22.42
N TYR A 216 -3.54 10.41 -23.04
CA TYR A 216 -2.33 9.90 -22.39
C TYR A 216 -1.71 10.91 -21.42
N LEU A 217 -1.76 12.20 -21.73
CA LEU A 217 -1.35 13.25 -20.79
C LEU A 217 -2.33 13.34 -19.61
N ALA A 218 -3.64 13.30 -19.88
CA ALA A 218 -4.65 13.27 -18.82
C ALA A 218 -4.52 12.03 -17.94
N PHE A 219 -4.15 10.88 -18.51
CA PHE A 219 -3.86 9.65 -17.78
C PHE A 219 -2.64 9.80 -16.86
N LEU A 220 -1.53 10.36 -17.35
CA LEU A 220 -0.35 10.63 -16.52
C LEU A 220 -0.69 11.57 -15.36
N GLU A 221 -1.45 12.63 -15.60
CA GLU A 221 -1.90 13.55 -14.58
C GLU A 221 -2.77 12.85 -13.52
N ALA A 222 -3.75 12.05 -13.95
CA ALA A 222 -4.65 11.34 -13.04
C ALA A 222 -3.91 10.33 -12.16
N VAL A 223 -2.98 9.56 -12.74
CA VAL A 223 -2.10 8.65 -11.98
C VAL A 223 -1.23 9.45 -11.02
N GLY A 224 -0.62 10.53 -11.49
CA GLY A 224 0.25 11.40 -10.69
C GLY A 224 -0.43 11.98 -9.46
N ARG A 225 -1.65 12.52 -9.61
CA ARG A 225 -2.46 13.05 -8.50
C ARG A 225 -2.85 11.98 -7.49
N LYS A 226 -3.22 10.77 -7.94
CA LYS A 226 -3.49 9.66 -7.02
C LYS A 226 -2.25 9.26 -6.21
N HIS A 227 -1.08 9.20 -6.85
CA HIS A 227 0.17 8.90 -6.15
C HIS A 227 0.58 10.02 -5.18
N ALA A 228 0.37 11.28 -5.52
CA ALA A 228 0.58 12.42 -4.62
C ALA A 228 -0.25 12.26 -3.34
N ALA A 229 -1.57 12.08 -3.48
CA ALA A 229 -2.47 11.88 -2.34
C ALA A 229 -2.14 10.61 -1.52
N LEU A 230 -1.77 9.51 -2.20
CA LEU A 230 -1.39 8.24 -1.56
C LEU A 230 -0.15 8.41 -0.67
N VAL A 231 0.92 8.96 -1.21
CA VAL A 231 2.20 9.09 -0.51
C VAL A 231 2.14 10.19 0.55
N ALA A 232 1.36 11.25 0.33
CA ALA A 232 1.04 12.22 1.37
C ALA A 232 0.38 11.58 2.59
N LYS A 233 -0.61 10.68 2.38
CA LYS A 233 -1.23 9.91 3.47
C LYS A 233 -0.25 8.94 4.14
N TRP A 234 0.64 8.30 3.39
CA TRP A 234 1.69 7.48 3.99
C TRP A 234 2.54 8.28 4.97
N MET A 235 3.01 9.45 4.52
CA MET A 235 3.84 10.31 5.36
C MET A 235 3.09 10.84 6.57
N SER A 236 1.83 11.25 6.40
CA SER A 236 1.02 11.77 7.51
C SER A 236 0.73 10.72 8.60
N LEU A 237 0.85 9.44 8.29
CA LEU A 237 0.71 8.33 9.23
C LEU A 237 2.05 7.74 9.69
N GLY A 238 3.18 8.27 9.24
CA GLY A 238 4.50 7.71 9.56
C GLY A 238 4.76 6.35 8.92
N PHE A 239 4.03 6.00 7.86
CA PHE A 239 4.21 4.76 7.11
C PHE A 239 5.38 4.88 6.14
N ILE A 240 6.25 3.87 6.15
CA ILE A 240 7.38 3.71 5.26
C ILE A 240 7.18 2.43 4.44
N HIS A 241 7.08 2.58 3.12
CA HIS A 241 6.88 1.44 2.22
C HIS A 241 8.13 0.55 2.11
N GLY A 242 9.32 1.15 2.19
CA GLY A 242 10.61 0.44 2.23
C GLY A 242 11.13 -0.09 0.89
N VAL A 243 10.28 -0.31 -0.11
CA VAL A 243 10.67 -0.72 -1.49
C VAL A 243 9.75 -0.10 -2.53
N MET A 244 9.92 1.21 -2.79
CA MET A 244 9.17 1.93 -3.82
C MET A 244 9.83 1.78 -5.20
N ASN A 245 10.09 0.55 -5.62
CA ASN A 245 10.48 0.28 -7.00
C ASN A 245 9.29 0.56 -7.94
N THR A 246 9.52 0.82 -9.22
CA THR A 246 8.42 1.06 -10.18
C THR A 246 7.52 -0.16 -10.38
N ASP A 247 8.01 -1.38 -10.11
CA ASP A 247 7.20 -2.60 -10.07
C ASP A 247 6.34 -2.74 -8.81
N ASN A 248 6.44 -1.81 -7.86
CA ASN A 248 5.55 -1.71 -6.69
C ASN A 248 4.68 -0.45 -6.72
N MET A 249 4.67 0.29 -7.83
CA MET A 249 3.81 1.47 -8.02
C MET A 249 2.61 1.09 -8.87
N SER A 250 1.45 0.89 -8.23
CA SER A 250 0.22 0.53 -8.93
C SER A 250 -0.30 1.68 -9.80
N ILE A 251 -0.89 1.35 -10.94
CA ILE A 251 -1.56 2.34 -11.79
C ILE A 251 -2.90 2.78 -11.19
N SER A 252 -3.53 1.94 -10.36
CA SER A 252 -4.78 2.27 -9.64
C SER A 252 -4.61 3.33 -8.56
N GLY A 253 -3.38 3.56 -8.07
CA GLY A 253 -3.09 4.46 -6.96
C GLY A 253 -3.34 3.83 -5.59
N GLU A 254 -3.11 2.52 -5.47
CA GLU A 254 -3.23 1.72 -4.24
C GLU A 254 -1.85 1.32 -3.69
N THR A 255 -1.72 1.28 -2.36
CA THR A 255 -0.59 0.63 -1.67
C THR A 255 -0.58 -0.86 -2.00
N ILE A 256 0.55 -1.40 -2.45
CA ILE A 256 0.70 -2.79 -2.89
C ILE A 256 2.07 -3.35 -2.48
N ASP A 257 2.15 -4.67 -2.28
CA ASP A 257 3.37 -5.39 -1.96
C ASP A 257 4.02 -4.97 -0.62
N TYR A 258 3.31 -5.32 0.46
CA TYR A 258 3.70 -5.15 1.86
C TYR A 258 4.87 -6.07 2.28
N GLY A 259 6.04 -5.85 1.69
CA GLY A 259 7.29 -6.52 2.07
C GLY A 259 7.90 -5.90 3.34
N PRO A 260 8.97 -5.11 3.23
CA PRO A 260 9.63 -4.52 4.38
C PRO A 260 9.06 -3.12 4.69
N CYS A 261 7.74 -3.05 4.75
CA CYS A 261 7.02 -1.83 5.11
C CYS A 261 6.73 -1.82 6.61
N ALA A 262 6.57 -0.62 7.17
CA ALA A 262 6.45 -0.43 8.61
C ALA A 262 5.94 0.97 8.92
N PHE A 263 5.25 1.08 10.06
CA PHE A 263 4.97 2.37 10.67
C PHE A 263 6.11 2.71 11.63
N MET A 264 6.54 3.96 11.66
CA MET A 264 7.54 4.41 12.62
C MET A 264 6.91 4.57 14.01
N ASP A 265 7.64 4.13 15.03
CA ASP A 265 7.38 4.50 16.42
C ASP A 265 8.03 5.89 16.66
N THR A 266 9.31 5.92 17.02
CA THR A 266 10.08 7.18 17.13
C THR A 266 10.32 7.83 15.76
N PHE A 267 9.98 9.12 15.65
CA PHE A 267 10.21 9.90 14.44
C PHE A 267 11.72 10.03 14.14
N SER A 268 12.10 9.78 12.89
CA SER A 268 13.28 10.40 12.27
C SER A 268 13.07 10.47 10.77
N ASP A 269 13.56 11.55 10.15
CA ASP A 269 13.34 11.80 8.72
C ASP A 269 14.08 10.78 7.84
N ASP A 270 15.24 10.33 8.34
CA ASP A 270 16.11 9.34 7.71
C ASP A 270 15.73 7.88 8.02
N LYS A 271 14.58 7.64 8.69
CA LYS A 271 14.19 6.29 9.10
C LYS A 271 14.03 5.36 7.90
N VAL A 272 14.59 4.16 8.00
CA VAL A 272 14.52 3.09 7.01
C VAL A 272 14.23 1.77 7.72
N PHE A 273 13.34 0.94 7.16
CA PHE A 273 13.07 -0.41 7.67
C PHE A 273 13.52 -1.53 6.72
N SER A 274 13.67 -1.25 5.44
CA SER A 274 14.12 -2.25 4.47
C SER A 274 15.57 -2.67 4.73
N SER A 275 15.77 -3.95 5.05
CA SER A 275 17.11 -4.51 5.34
C SER A 275 18.11 -4.36 4.19
N ILE A 276 17.60 -4.18 2.97
CA ILE A 276 18.40 -4.02 1.75
C ILE A 276 18.60 -2.56 1.34
N ASP A 277 17.89 -1.60 1.97
CA ASP A 277 18.02 -0.17 1.67
C ASP A 277 19.12 0.50 2.50
N ARG A 278 20.38 0.10 2.27
CA ARG A 278 21.54 0.64 3.01
C ARG A 278 21.81 2.12 2.72
N GLY A 279 21.32 2.64 1.59
CA GLY A 279 21.52 4.02 1.17
C GLY A 279 20.37 4.95 1.54
N GLY A 280 19.32 4.44 2.20
CA GLY A 280 18.14 5.21 2.55
C GLY A 280 17.37 5.77 1.35
N ARG A 281 17.42 5.09 0.20
CA ARG A 281 16.70 5.53 -1.01
C ARG A 281 15.20 5.68 -0.73
N TYR A 282 14.65 4.77 0.07
CA TYR A 282 13.24 4.69 0.45
C TYR A 282 12.99 5.08 1.91
N ALA A 283 13.89 5.89 2.49
CA ALA A 283 13.66 6.51 3.79
C ALA A 283 12.39 7.36 3.82
N TYR A 284 11.83 7.60 5.01
CA TYR A 284 10.61 8.38 5.19
C TYR A 284 10.63 9.72 4.44
N GLY A 285 11.66 10.55 4.65
CA GLY A 285 11.79 11.87 4.01
C GLY A 285 11.96 11.83 2.50
N ASN A 286 12.25 10.66 1.93
CA ASN A 286 12.49 10.49 0.49
C ASN A 286 11.25 10.03 -0.29
N GLN A 287 10.16 9.60 0.37
CA GLN A 287 9.05 8.92 -0.32
C GLN A 287 8.37 9.78 -1.40
N LEU A 288 8.12 11.08 -1.14
CA LEU A 288 7.55 11.99 -2.16
C LEU A 288 8.44 12.13 -3.39
N ARG A 289 9.74 12.38 -3.17
CA ARG A 289 10.71 12.52 -4.26
C ARG A 289 10.83 11.23 -5.07
N ILE A 290 10.78 10.08 -4.41
CA ILE A 290 10.80 8.79 -5.09
C ILE A 290 9.52 8.55 -5.89
N ALA A 291 8.35 8.95 -5.38
CA ALA A 291 7.10 8.85 -6.11
C ALA A 291 7.12 9.72 -7.39
N GLN A 292 7.63 10.95 -7.29
CA GLN A 292 7.86 11.81 -8.45
C GLN A 292 8.83 11.17 -9.46
N TRP A 293 9.93 10.57 -8.99
CA TRP A 293 10.88 9.86 -9.86
C TRP A 293 10.22 8.66 -10.55
N ASN A 294 9.44 7.86 -9.83
CA ASN A 294 8.71 6.74 -10.40
C ASN A 294 7.69 7.19 -11.44
N LEU A 295 7.01 8.32 -11.20
CA LEU A 295 6.07 8.90 -12.18
C LEU A 295 6.79 9.39 -13.44
N ALA A 296 7.99 9.95 -13.31
CA ALA A 296 8.82 10.29 -14.46
C ALA A 296 9.18 9.05 -15.31
N GLN A 297 9.35 7.88 -14.69
CA GLN A 297 9.53 6.62 -15.42
C GLN A 297 8.28 6.24 -16.23
N LEU A 298 7.07 6.44 -15.67
CA LEU A 298 5.83 6.27 -16.43
C LEU A 298 5.74 7.28 -17.58
N ALA A 299 6.06 8.56 -17.34
CA ALA A 299 6.07 9.59 -18.38
C ALA A 299 7.00 9.22 -19.55
N ASN A 300 8.20 8.71 -19.25
CA ASN A 300 9.13 8.21 -20.27
C ASN A 300 8.55 7.06 -21.10
N CYS A 301 7.75 6.19 -20.47
CA CYS A 301 7.06 5.13 -21.20
C CYS A 301 6.02 5.69 -22.18
N LEU A 302 5.37 6.83 -21.88
CA LEU A 302 4.27 7.39 -22.68
C LEU A 302 4.73 8.25 -23.88
N VAL A 303 6.03 8.57 -24.00
CA VAL A 303 6.59 9.38 -25.10
C VAL A 303 6.07 8.99 -26.49
N PRO A 304 6.10 7.71 -26.93
CA PRO A 304 5.64 7.36 -28.28
C PRO A 304 4.11 7.42 -28.47
N LEU A 305 3.33 7.72 -27.43
CA LEU A 305 1.87 7.75 -27.47
C LEU A 305 1.29 9.17 -27.50
N VAL A 306 2.00 10.14 -26.91
CA VAL A 306 1.48 11.49 -26.67
C VAL A 306 1.44 12.34 -27.94
N ASP A 307 2.48 12.29 -28.77
CA ASP A 307 2.57 13.05 -30.02
C ASP A 307 3.36 12.27 -31.08
N PRO A 308 3.01 12.36 -32.38
CA PRO A 308 3.84 11.81 -33.45
C PRO A 308 5.26 12.37 -33.49
N ASP A 309 5.46 13.64 -33.09
CA ASP A 309 6.79 14.24 -32.93
C ASP A 309 7.33 14.01 -31.51
N ILE A 310 8.48 13.32 -31.44
CA ILE A 310 9.09 12.93 -30.15
C ILE A 310 9.47 14.16 -29.31
N ASN A 311 9.97 15.23 -29.93
CA ASN A 311 10.37 16.43 -29.18
C ASN A 311 9.14 17.10 -28.58
N SER A 312 8.08 17.27 -29.35
CA SER A 312 6.80 17.81 -28.87
C SER A 312 6.20 16.93 -27.76
N SER A 313 6.29 15.60 -27.88
CA SER A 313 5.85 14.70 -26.82
C SER A 313 6.63 14.92 -25.52
N VAL A 314 7.96 15.04 -25.60
CA VAL A 314 8.82 15.25 -24.43
C VAL A 314 8.51 16.59 -23.76
N GLU A 315 8.35 17.66 -24.54
CA GLU A 315 7.97 18.99 -24.02
C GLU A 315 6.64 18.95 -23.27
N LYS A 316 5.61 18.34 -23.84
CA LYS A 316 4.28 18.19 -23.21
C LYS A 316 4.33 17.37 -21.92
N LEU A 317 5.10 16.29 -21.91
CA LEU A 317 5.28 15.45 -20.72
C LEU A 317 6.03 16.18 -19.62
N GLN A 318 7.07 16.95 -19.96
CA GLN A 318 7.81 17.77 -19.01
C GLN A 318 6.93 18.87 -18.39
N GLU A 319 6.09 19.52 -19.20
CA GLU A 319 5.12 20.50 -18.71
C GLU A 319 4.12 19.86 -17.73
N CYS A 320 3.56 18.71 -18.09
CA CYS A 320 2.66 17.94 -17.21
C CYS A 320 3.34 17.55 -15.89
N MET A 321 4.57 17.03 -15.95
CA MET A 321 5.35 16.70 -14.75
C MET A 321 5.64 17.92 -13.87
N SER A 322 5.89 19.08 -14.49
CA SER A 322 6.13 20.33 -13.75
C SER A 322 4.91 20.76 -12.93
N GLN A 323 3.72 20.68 -13.52
CA GLN A 323 2.46 20.98 -12.82
C GLN A 323 2.19 19.99 -11.68
N LEU A 324 2.52 18.71 -11.88
CA LEU A 324 2.35 17.68 -10.86
C LEU A 324 3.25 17.88 -9.64
N MET A 325 4.44 18.48 -9.77
CA MET A 325 5.31 18.74 -8.62
C MET A 325 4.59 19.57 -7.54
N GLY A 326 3.87 20.62 -7.94
CA GLY A 326 3.06 21.42 -7.02
C GLY A 326 1.96 20.61 -6.33
N ALA A 327 1.32 19.68 -7.05
CA ALA A 327 0.30 18.81 -6.48
C ALA A 327 0.84 17.88 -5.37
N TYR A 328 2.09 17.40 -5.47
CA TYR A 328 2.70 16.61 -4.40
C TYR A 328 2.89 17.41 -3.11
N ASP A 329 3.34 18.66 -3.23
CA ASP A 329 3.54 19.55 -2.07
C ASP A 329 2.21 19.94 -1.43
N GLU A 330 1.19 20.23 -2.25
CA GLU A 330 -0.18 20.54 -1.81
C GLU A 330 -0.83 19.37 -1.06
N GLU A 331 -0.75 18.15 -1.62
CA GLU A 331 -1.30 16.94 -1.00
C GLU A 331 -0.59 16.62 0.33
N TRP A 332 0.75 16.72 0.36
CA TRP A 332 1.53 16.50 1.58
C TRP A 332 1.16 17.51 2.67
N LEU A 333 1.13 18.80 2.33
CA LEU A 333 0.75 19.84 3.27
C LEU A 333 -0.70 19.66 3.74
N GLY A 334 -1.61 19.31 2.84
CA GLY A 334 -3.00 18.97 3.13
C GLY A 334 -3.13 17.88 4.18
N ALA A 335 -2.44 16.76 3.95
CA ALA A 335 -2.46 15.61 4.85
C ALA A 335 -1.85 15.93 6.22
N MET A 336 -0.73 16.66 6.26
CA MET A 336 -0.07 17.05 7.51
C MET A 336 -0.87 18.10 8.28
N ALA A 337 -1.39 19.12 7.61
CA ALA A 337 -2.18 20.19 8.23
C ALA A 337 -3.45 19.67 8.92
N ALA A 338 -4.07 18.63 8.35
CA ALA A 338 -5.24 17.99 8.96
C ALA A 338 -4.93 17.42 10.36
N LYS A 339 -3.73 16.91 10.59
CA LYS A 339 -3.25 16.41 11.88
C LYS A 339 -3.13 17.49 12.96
N PHE A 340 -3.06 18.75 12.54
CA PHE A 340 -3.02 19.92 13.41
C PHE A 340 -4.38 20.63 13.52
N GLY A 341 -5.45 20.07 12.93
CA GLY A 341 -6.79 20.69 12.96
C GLY A 341 -6.90 21.95 12.10
N ILE A 342 -5.96 22.14 11.17
CA ILE A 342 -5.95 23.28 10.26
C ILE A 342 -6.88 23.00 9.08
N PHE A 343 -7.85 23.88 8.88
CA PHE A 343 -8.67 23.94 7.68
C PHE A 343 -8.02 24.87 6.66
N GLU A 344 -8.08 24.49 5.38
CA GLU A 344 -7.57 25.29 4.24
C GLU A 344 -6.09 25.68 4.43
N PRO A 345 -5.17 24.71 4.31
CA PRO A 345 -3.75 25.01 4.48
C PRO A 345 -3.22 25.91 3.38
N GLY A 346 -2.32 26.83 3.75
CA GLY A 346 -1.53 27.64 2.82
C GLY A 346 -0.04 27.43 3.02
N ASN A 347 0.79 27.90 2.09
CA ASN A 347 2.24 27.65 2.09
C ASN A 347 2.97 28.00 3.40
N GLU A 348 2.48 28.99 4.16
CA GLU A 348 3.03 29.37 5.46
C GLU A 348 2.86 28.28 6.53
N ASP A 349 1.86 27.40 6.39
CA ASP A 349 1.56 26.32 7.34
C ASP A 349 2.62 25.20 7.30
N ALA A 350 3.42 25.11 6.22
CA ALA A 350 4.55 24.19 6.13
C ALA A 350 5.57 24.42 7.25
N LYS A 351 5.72 25.66 7.75
CA LYS A 351 6.61 25.99 8.87
C LYS A 351 6.14 25.39 10.19
N ILE A 352 4.82 25.27 10.39
CA ILE A 352 4.23 24.62 11.57
C ILE A 352 4.56 23.13 11.55
N VAL A 353 4.37 22.49 10.39
CA VAL A 353 4.70 21.08 10.18
C VAL A 353 6.17 20.82 10.46
N GLN A 354 7.06 21.60 9.84
CA GLN A 354 8.52 21.48 10.00
C GLN A 354 8.97 21.68 11.45
N ALA A 355 8.44 22.70 12.14
CA ALA A 355 8.75 22.95 13.55
C ALA A 355 8.34 21.78 14.45
N PHE A 356 7.18 21.17 14.21
CA PHE A 356 6.74 20.00 14.99
C PHE A 356 7.62 18.79 14.74
N LEU A 357 7.89 18.45 13.47
CA LEU A 357 8.74 17.31 13.12
C LEU A 357 10.17 17.47 13.66
N SER A 358 10.71 18.69 13.62
CA SER A 358 12.03 18.98 14.19
C SER A 358 12.07 18.79 15.70
N TYR A 359 10.98 19.15 16.39
CA TYR A 359 10.80 18.89 17.82
C TYR A 359 10.73 17.38 18.11
N LEU A 360 9.95 16.61 17.33
CA LEU A 360 9.87 15.15 17.49
C LEU A 360 11.24 14.49 17.33
N GLU A 361 12.01 14.92 16.35
CA GLU A 361 13.33 14.36 16.05
C GLU A 361 14.36 14.69 17.14
N GLY A 362 14.42 15.95 17.58
CA GLY A 362 15.33 16.40 18.63
C GLY A 362 15.09 15.68 19.97
N GLU A 363 13.81 15.50 20.33
CA GLU A 363 13.40 14.86 21.58
C GLU A 363 13.20 13.32 21.46
N LYS A 364 13.39 12.76 20.27
CA LYS A 364 13.23 11.31 19.96
C LYS A 364 11.86 10.77 20.37
N LEU A 365 10.80 11.49 20.00
CA LEU A 365 9.44 11.19 20.42
C LEU A 365 8.70 10.27 19.44
N ASP A 366 7.68 9.58 19.96
CA ASP A 366 6.82 8.68 19.16
C ASP A 366 5.89 9.49 18.24
N PHE A 367 5.96 9.25 16.94
CA PHE A 367 5.25 10.01 15.94
C PHE A 367 3.73 10.02 16.18
N THR A 368 3.15 8.84 16.36
CA THR A 368 1.69 8.69 16.46
C THR A 368 1.16 9.26 17.77
N ILE A 369 1.82 8.94 18.89
CA ILE A 369 1.41 9.38 20.22
C ILE A 369 1.50 10.91 20.34
N GLU A 370 2.57 11.54 19.84
CA GLU A 370 2.69 13.00 19.98
C GLU A 370 1.63 13.75 19.18
N PHE A 371 1.29 13.30 17.97
CA PHE A 371 0.17 13.89 17.23
C PHE A 371 -1.16 13.72 17.96
N ARG A 372 -1.36 12.56 18.60
CA ARG A 372 -2.58 12.28 19.35
C ARG A 372 -2.68 13.15 20.62
N ARG A 373 -1.57 13.38 21.32
CA ARG A 373 -1.49 14.27 22.49
C ARG A 373 -1.89 15.72 22.21
N LEU A 374 -1.71 16.21 20.97
CA LEU A 374 -2.14 17.57 20.59
C LEU A 374 -3.65 17.81 20.71
N ILE A 375 -4.46 16.74 20.77
CA ILE A 375 -5.91 16.85 20.90
C ILE A 375 -6.29 17.32 22.32
N GLY A 376 -5.59 16.82 23.33
CA GLY A 376 -5.67 17.27 24.73
C GLY A 376 -6.81 16.71 25.58
N ASP A 377 -7.71 15.88 25.02
CA ASP A 377 -8.92 15.39 25.72
C ASP A 377 -9.23 13.90 25.55
N ASP A 378 -8.30 13.10 25.03
CA ASP A 378 -8.53 11.70 24.64
C ASP A 378 -8.01 10.65 25.66
N GLY A 379 -7.62 11.10 26.84
CA GLY A 379 -7.18 10.25 27.94
C GLY A 379 -5.78 9.64 27.77
N ILE A 380 -5.05 9.94 26.68
CA ILE A 380 -3.59 9.83 26.69
C ILE A 380 -3.12 10.98 27.56
N ASN A 381 -2.26 10.73 28.56
CA ASN A 381 -1.71 11.77 29.46
C ASN A 381 -1.49 13.06 28.66
N SER A 382 -2.41 14.03 28.80
CA SER A 382 -2.37 15.26 28.05
C SER A 382 -1.02 15.86 28.33
N ARG A 383 -0.17 15.99 27.31
CA ARG A 383 1.11 16.64 27.53
C ARG A 383 0.76 18.06 27.95
N ASP A 384 1.31 18.51 29.07
CA ASP A 384 1.23 19.92 29.39
C ASP A 384 1.81 20.67 28.18
N ASP A 385 1.03 21.60 27.60
CA ASP A 385 1.42 22.40 26.44
C ASP A 385 2.79 23.10 26.67
N SER A 386 3.19 23.29 27.94
CA SER A 386 4.51 23.78 28.33
C SER A 386 5.69 22.87 27.94
N GLN A 387 5.42 21.58 27.67
CA GLN A 387 6.44 20.58 27.33
C GLN A 387 6.67 20.44 25.82
N VAL A 388 5.84 21.08 25.00
CA VAL A 388 6.01 21.15 23.55
C VAL A 388 6.88 22.36 23.21
N SER A 389 7.66 22.28 22.13
CA SER A 389 8.46 23.40 21.63
C SER A 389 7.64 24.71 21.58
N ASP A 390 8.10 25.74 22.31
CA ASP A 390 7.43 27.05 22.41
C ASP A 390 7.17 27.68 21.03
N ASP A 391 8.12 27.52 20.11
CA ASP A 391 8.01 28.04 18.74
C ASP A 391 6.86 27.41 17.97
N PHE A 392 6.78 26.07 17.93
CA PHE A 392 5.67 25.34 17.33
C PHE A 392 4.35 25.74 17.98
N ARG A 393 4.26 25.69 19.31
CA ARG A 393 3.03 25.96 20.06
C ARG A 393 2.45 27.33 19.70
N ARG A 394 3.30 28.35 19.70
CA ARG A 394 2.90 29.74 19.36
C ARG A 394 2.40 29.85 17.93
N MET A 395 3.12 29.31 16.95
CA MET A 395 2.72 29.38 15.54
C MET A 395 1.40 28.65 15.31
N TRP A 396 1.25 27.46 15.88
CA TRP A 396 0.08 26.62 15.73
C TRP A 396 -1.18 27.26 16.34
N HIS A 397 -1.14 27.73 17.60
CA HIS A 397 -2.31 28.39 18.20
C HIS A 397 -2.69 29.68 17.46
N GLN A 398 -1.72 30.52 17.08
CA GLN A 398 -2.01 31.71 16.28
C GLN A 398 -2.66 31.36 14.94
N ARG A 399 -2.29 30.22 14.34
CA ARG A 399 -2.90 29.75 13.10
C ARG A 399 -4.33 29.23 13.30
N LEU A 400 -4.60 28.55 14.42
CA LEU A 400 -5.94 28.09 14.78
C LEU A 400 -6.88 29.23 15.16
N GLU A 401 -6.38 30.30 15.77
CA GLU A 401 -7.18 31.51 16.08
C GLU A 401 -7.59 32.30 14.84
N LYS A 402 -6.81 32.21 13.76
CA LYS A 402 -7.04 32.96 12.51
C LYS A 402 -8.01 32.27 11.55
N GLN A 403 -8.24 30.97 11.68
CA GLN A 403 -9.21 30.27 10.83
C GLN A 403 -10.64 30.53 11.28
N ALA A 404 -11.59 30.35 10.36
CA ALA A 404 -13.02 30.51 10.64
C ALA A 404 -13.60 29.41 11.57
N HIS A 405 -12.89 28.27 11.69
CA HIS A 405 -13.36 27.10 12.42
C HIS A 405 -13.05 27.21 13.91
N SER A 406 -13.98 26.75 14.75
CA SER A 406 -13.81 26.70 16.20
C SER A 406 -12.71 25.71 16.63
N LEU A 407 -12.21 25.88 17.85
CA LEU A 407 -11.25 24.95 18.44
C LEU A 407 -11.80 23.51 18.52
N GLU A 408 -13.09 23.33 18.79
CA GLU A 408 -13.69 21.99 18.83
C GLU A 408 -13.75 21.33 17.45
N GLN A 409 -14.05 22.11 16.40
CA GLN A 409 -13.98 21.60 15.02
C GLN A 409 -12.54 21.23 14.63
N ALA A 410 -11.56 22.01 15.07
CA ALA A 410 -10.14 21.67 14.88
C ALA A 410 -9.77 20.37 15.62
N ARG A 411 -10.22 20.19 16.87
CA ARG A 411 -10.03 18.93 17.62
C ARG A 411 -10.67 17.74 16.94
N GLU A 412 -11.90 17.87 16.45
CA GLU A 412 -12.57 16.79 15.75
C GLU A 412 -11.81 16.40 14.47
N ARG A 413 -11.32 17.38 13.71
CA ARG A 413 -10.45 17.12 12.55
C ARG A 413 -9.16 16.39 12.95
N MET A 414 -8.56 16.74 14.09
CA MET A 414 -7.40 16.02 14.62
C MET A 414 -7.75 14.59 15.02
N ARG A 415 -8.89 14.34 15.68
CA ARG A 415 -9.35 12.99 16.05
C ARG A 415 -9.51 12.09 14.83
N GLN A 416 -9.99 12.63 13.72
CA GLN A 416 -10.15 11.93 12.43
C GLN A 416 -8.85 11.73 11.66
N SER A 417 -7.79 12.49 11.97
CA SER A 417 -6.51 12.46 11.24
C SER A 417 -5.38 11.79 12.03
N ASN A 418 -5.54 11.64 13.34
CA ASN A 418 -4.52 11.12 14.25
C ASN A 418 -5.05 9.82 14.89
N PRO A 419 -4.63 8.64 14.38
CA PRO A 419 -5.08 7.38 14.92
C PRO A 419 -4.55 7.15 16.34
N VAL A 420 -5.28 6.35 17.10
CA VAL A 420 -4.85 5.75 18.37
C VAL A 420 -4.01 4.52 18.10
N TYR A 421 -4.41 3.71 17.12
CA TYR A 421 -3.78 2.45 16.78
C TYR A 421 -3.15 2.49 15.39
N ILE A 422 -1.89 2.06 15.32
CA ILE A 422 -1.18 1.73 14.09
C ILE A 422 -0.67 0.30 14.21
N PRO A 423 -0.38 -0.41 13.10
CA PRO A 423 0.21 -1.73 13.18
C PRO A 423 1.70 -1.64 13.57
N ARG A 424 1.97 -1.38 14.86
CA ARG A 424 3.32 -1.22 15.41
C ARG A 424 4.14 -2.47 15.16
N ASN A 425 5.40 -2.28 14.74
CA ASN A 425 6.22 -3.37 14.21
C ASN A 425 6.42 -4.52 15.20
N HIS A 426 6.59 -4.21 16.49
CA HIS A 426 6.75 -5.23 17.53
C HIS A 426 5.48 -6.07 17.76
N GLN A 427 4.29 -5.48 17.58
CA GLN A 427 3.01 -6.20 17.67
C GLN A 427 2.77 -7.06 16.44
N VAL A 428 3.12 -6.57 15.25
CA VAL A 428 3.10 -7.36 14.02
C VAL A 428 4.06 -8.55 14.15
N GLU A 429 5.26 -8.34 14.69
CA GLU A 429 6.22 -9.42 14.91
C GLU A 429 5.73 -10.43 15.97
N ARG A 430 5.07 -9.96 17.04
CA ARG A 430 4.40 -10.83 18.03
C ARG A 430 3.32 -11.70 17.38
N ALA A 431 2.53 -11.13 16.48
CA ALA A 431 1.51 -11.87 15.71
C ALA A 431 2.15 -12.94 14.80
N ILE A 432 3.25 -12.60 14.13
CA ILE A 432 3.99 -13.53 13.28
C ILE A 432 4.58 -14.68 14.10
N GLN A 433 5.27 -14.38 15.20
CA GLN A 433 5.91 -15.40 16.05
C GLN A 433 4.89 -16.38 16.63
N SER A 434 3.72 -15.88 17.05
CA SER A 434 2.61 -16.71 17.53
C SER A 434 2.03 -17.56 16.39
N GLY A 435 1.82 -16.97 15.20
CA GLY A 435 1.29 -17.67 14.03
C GLY A 435 2.22 -18.76 13.48
N VAL A 436 3.53 -18.66 13.68
CA VAL A 436 4.50 -19.72 13.31
C VAL A 436 4.28 -21.00 14.12
N VAL A 437 3.83 -20.88 15.37
CA VAL A 437 3.51 -22.03 16.23
C VAL A 437 2.02 -22.40 16.20
N GLY A 438 1.25 -21.80 15.29
CA GLY A 438 -0.17 -22.08 15.08
C GLY A 438 -1.13 -21.33 16.00
N ASP A 439 -0.67 -20.32 16.75
CA ASP A 439 -1.51 -19.44 17.55
C ASP A 439 -1.78 -18.12 16.80
N TYR A 440 -3.00 -17.98 16.27
CA TYR A 440 -3.42 -16.79 15.53
C TYR A 440 -4.18 -15.77 16.39
N SER A 441 -4.30 -15.96 17.71
CA SER A 441 -5.08 -15.09 18.59
C SER A 441 -4.58 -13.64 18.61
N VAL A 442 -3.26 -13.42 18.56
CA VAL A 442 -2.67 -12.07 18.49
C VAL A 442 -3.01 -11.40 17.15
N PHE A 443 -2.95 -12.16 16.06
CA PHE A 443 -3.32 -11.68 14.72
C PHE A 443 -4.80 -11.29 14.66
N GLU A 444 -5.70 -12.14 15.17
CA GLU A 444 -7.14 -11.88 15.21
C GLU A 444 -7.47 -10.63 16.03
N ARG A 445 -6.92 -10.53 17.24
CA ARG A 445 -7.14 -9.36 18.13
C ARG A 445 -6.59 -8.07 17.54
N MET A 446 -5.44 -8.14 16.87
CA MET A 446 -4.84 -6.96 16.23
C MET A 446 -5.68 -6.48 15.04
N ASN A 447 -6.18 -7.38 14.19
CA ASN A 447 -7.09 -7.00 13.11
C ASN A 447 -8.39 -6.40 13.64
N GLU A 448 -8.96 -6.97 14.71
CA GLU A 448 -10.16 -6.41 15.33
C GLU A 448 -9.92 -5.00 15.90
N CYS A 449 -8.75 -4.79 16.54
CA CYS A 449 -8.32 -3.47 17.01
C CYS A 449 -8.22 -2.45 15.86
N LEU A 450 -7.67 -2.87 14.72
CA LEU A 450 -7.37 -1.99 13.59
C LEU A 450 -8.59 -1.64 12.71
N LYS A 451 -9.76 -2.23 12.96
CA LYS A 451 -11.03 -1.83 12.30
C LYS A 451 -11.50 -0.42 12.65
N ALA A 452 -11.14 0.07 13.84
CA ALA A 452 -11.50 1.40 14.34
C ALA A 452 -10.25 2.12 14.87
N PRO A 453 -9.27 2.47 14.01
CA PRO A 453 -7.94 2.90 14.46
C PRO A 453 -7.95 4.28 15.13
N PHE A 454 -9.01 5.08 14.96
CA PHE A 454 -9.16 6.42 15.52
C PHE A 454 -9.94 6.45 16.85
N GLU A 455 -10.60 5.34 17.19
CA GLU A 455 -11.42 5.21 18.40
C GLU A 455 -10.66 4.42 19.45
N ARG A 456 -10.47 5.01 20.64
CA ARG A 456 -9.79 4.32 21.74
C ARG A 456 -10.70 3.30 22.38
N ARG A 457 -10.18 2.08 22.56
CA ARG A 457 -10.88 0.93 23.13
C ARG A 457 -10.00 0.26 24.20
N GLU A 458 -10.45 0.26 25.44
CA GLU A 458 -9.64 -0.17 26.60
C GLU A 458 -9.17 -1.63 26.49
N GLU A 459 -9.99 -2.50 25.89
CA GLU A 459 -9.68 -3.91 25.65
C GLU A 459 -8.50 -4.13 24.68
N PHE A 460 -8.06 -3.08 23.99
CA PHE A 460 -6.93 -3.07 23.06
C PHE A 460 -5.77 -2.17 23.52
N ALA A 461 -5.73 -1.76 24.79
CA ALA A 461 -4.68 -0.88 25.34
C ALA A 461 -3.25 -1.39 25.09
N GLU A 462 -3.05 -2.71 24.98
CA GLU A 462 -1.73 -3.29 24.67
C GLU A 462 -1.19 -2.90 23.29
N PHE A 463 -2.07 -2.60 22.31
CA PHE A 463 -1.68 -2.22 20.95
C PHE A 463 -1.39 -0.72 20.81
N GLU A 464 -1.75 0.09 21.82
CA GLU A 464 -1.44 1.52 21.88
C GLU A 464 0.06 1.75 22.20
N ARG A 465 0.63 0.87 23.03
CA ARG A 465 1.93 1.04 23.69
C ARG A 465 3.10 1.03 22.67
N PRO A 466 4.07 1.95 22.79
CA PRO A 466 5.30 1.89 22.00
C PRO A 466 6.17 0.69 22.42
N PRO A 467 7.10 0.24 21.56
CA PRO A 467 7.99 -0.87 21.90
C PRO A 467 8.90 -0.53 23.09
N GLU A 468 9.13 -1.50 23.96
CA GLU A 468 10.26 -1.45 24.90
C GLU A 468 11.60 -1.55 24.15
N PRO A 469 12.73 -1.14 24.76
CA PRO A 469 14.04 -1.20 24.11
C PRO A 469 14.42 -2.57 23.52
N GLY A 470 13.93 -3.67 24.10
CA GLY A 470 14.14 -5.03 23.61
C GLY A 470 13.18 -5.49 22.51
N GLU A 471 12.08 -4.77 22.29
CA GLU A 471 11.03 -5.09 21.31
C GLU A 471 11.20 -4.29 20.01
N VAL A 472 12.13 -3.34 19.95
CA VAL A 472 12.35 -2.47 18.79
C VAL A 472 12.77 -3.28 17.57
N VAL A 473 11.88 -3.34 16.58
CA VAL A 473 12.15 -3.92 15.26
C VAL A 473 12.93 -2.91 14.43
N ARG A 474 14.21 -3.20 14.17
CA ARG A 474 15.12 -2.29 13.43
C ARG A 474 15.04 -2.45 11.92
N ALA A 475 14.62 -3.61 11.45
CA ALA A 475 14.50 -3.90 10.03
C ALA A 475 13.38 -4.92 9.80
N THR A 476 12.71 -4.80 8.66
CA THR A 476 11.72 -5.74 8.15
C THR A 476 12.20 -6.31 6.82
N PHE A 477 11.61 -7.43 6.41
CA PHE A 477 12.11 -8.25 5.29
C PHE A 477 10.98 -8.58 4.32
N CYS A 478 11.31 -8.72 3.04
CA CYS A 478 10.38 -9.15 1.98
C CYS A 478 9.89 -10.61 2.14
N GLY A 479 10.45 -11.36 3.10
CA GLY A 479 10.14 -12.76 3.37
C GLY A 479 10.37 -13.70 2.19
N THR A 480 11.20 -13.28 1.24
CA THR A 480 11.56 -14.03 0.01
C THR A 480 12.60 -15.09 0.29
#